data_AF-A0A3D4H341-F1
#
_entry.id   AF-A0A3D4H341-F1
#
_cell.length_a   1.000
_cell.length_b   1.000
_cell.length_c   1.000
_cell.angle_alpha   90.00
_cell.angle_beta   90.00
_cell.angle_gamma   90.00
#
_symmetry.space_group_name_H-M   'P 1'
#
loop_
_entity.id
_entity.type
_entity.pdbx_description
1 polymer ?
#
loop_
_entity_poly.entity_id
_entity_poly.type
_entity_poly.pdbx_seq_one_letter_code
_entity_poly.pdbx_strand_id
1 'polypeptide(L)'
;MNIEIESSLHWVRAISDWGMAILVWVVQFYVYPSFREVKAGLFVDWHKRYMNRIAWMVGPLMIGQLAAGAGLLLTDASMPSIIYAALVGATWILTGLVAAPLHRNLQDLGKDSRTISGLIAWNWPRTVLWTAIIFV
;
A
#
# COMPACT_ATOMS: atom_id res chain seq x y z
N MET A 1 16.71 17.29 -21.65
CA MET A 1 16.98 15.95 -21.10
C MET A 1 16.88 15.91 -19.58
N ASN A 2 17.68 16.66 -18.78
CA ASN A 2 17.53 16.65 -17.31
C ASN A 2 16.17 17.17 -16.81
N ILE A 3 15.65 18.27 -17.39
CA ILE A 3 14.38 18.89 -16.96
C ILE A 3 13.17 17.97 -17.22
N GLU A 4 13.16 17.23 -18.33
CA GLU A 4 12.06 16.30 -18.67
C GLU A 4 12.04 15.08 -17.74
N ILE A 5 13.22 14.58 -17.35
CA ILE A 5 13.35 13.45 -16.41
C ILE A 5 12.88 13.87 -15.01
N GLU A 6 13.32 15.03 -14.53
CA GLU A 6 12.86 15.59 -13.25
C GLU A 6 11.34 15.79 -13.24
N SER A 7 10.78 16.40 -14.29
CA SER A 7 9.33 16.60 -14.42
C SER A 7 8.56 15.27 -14.38
N SER A 8 9.04 14.26 -15.11
CA SER A 8 8.41 12.93 -15.15
C SER A 8 8.43 12.24 -13.78
N LEU A 9 9.53 12.36 -13.03
CA LEU A 9 9.68 11.80 -11.70
C LEU A 9 8.66 12.38 -10.71
N HIS A 10 8.44 13.69 -10.76
CA HIS A 10 7.46 14.36 -9.91
C HIS A 10 6.02 13.90 -10.21
N TRP A 11 5.67 13.67 -11.47
CA TRP A 11 4.36 13.13 -11.83
C TRP A 11 4.16 11.68 -11.37
N VAL A 12 5.16 10.82 -11.59
CA VAL A 12 5.11 9.43 -11.12
C VAL A 12 4.91 9.39 -9.61
N ARG A 13 5.71 10.18 -8.87
CA ARG A 13 5.57 10.34 -7.43
C ARG A 13 4.16 10.77 -7.04
N ALA A 14 3.68 11.90 -7.58
CA ALA A 14 2.39 12.47 -7.18
C ALA A 14 1.21 11.50 -7.44
N ILE A 15 1.18 10.86 -8.61
CA ILE A 15 0.13 9.90 -8.97
C ILE A 15 0.18 8.69 -8.02
N SER A 16 1.38 8.16 -7.77
CA SER A 16 1.56 7.02 -6.88
C SER A 16 1.18 7.34 -5.44
N ASP A 17 1.63 8.48 -4.90
CA ASP A 17 1.40 8.87 -3.51
C ASP A 17 -0.08 9.13 -3.23
N TRP A 18 -0.74 9.93 -4.06
CA TRP A 18 -2.18 10.20 -3.93
C TRP A 18 -3.01 8.96 -4.18
N GLY A 19 -2.65 8.16 -5.20
CA GLY A 19 -3.32 6.90 -5.50
C GLY A 19 -3.29 5.95 -4.30
N MET A 20 -2.12 5.79 -3.67
CA MET A 20 -1.97 4.95 -2.49
C MET A 20 -2.70 5.50 -1.26
N ALA A 21 -2.64 6.81 -1.02
CA ALA A 21 -3.38 7.44 0.07
C ALA A 21 -4.88 7.20 -0.05
N ILE A 22 -5.46 7.43 -1.23
CA ILE A 22 -6.90 7.18 -1.47
C ILE A 22 -7.23 5.70 -1.29
N LEU A 23 -6.44 4.81 -1.90
CA LEU A 23 -6.69 3.37 -1.83
C LEU A 23 -6.60 2.85 -0.39
N VAL A 24 -5.62 3.26 0.41
CA VAL A 24 -5.49 2.76 1.78
C VAL A 24 -6.66 3.22 2.66
N TRP A 25 -7.19 4.43 2.47
CA TRP A 25 -8.39 4.89 3.16
C TRP A 25 -9.64 4.09 2.77
N VAL A 26 -9.83 3.81 1.47
CA VAL A 26 -10.90 2.92 0.99
C VAL A 26 -10.75 1.53 1.59
N VAL A 27 -9.53 1.01 1.65
CA VAL A 27 -9.24 -0.31 2.24
C VAL A 27 -9.56 -0.32 3.74
N GLN A 28 -9.16 0.73 4.46
CA GLN A 28 -9.36 0.86 5.90
C GLN A 28 -10.83 0.87 6.29
N PHE A 29 -11.64 1.70 5.63
CA PHE A 29 -13.02 1.95 6.04
C PHE A 29 -14.03 1.04 5.38
N TYR A 30 -13.78 0.60 4.15
CA TYR A 30 -14.75 -0.16 3.39
C TYR A 30 -14.31 -1.61 3.22
N VAL A 31 -13.16 -1.84 2.61
CA VAL A 31 -12.78 -3.18 2.14
C VAL A 31 -12.49 -4.14 3.28
N TYR A 32 -11.65 -3.78 4.25
CA TYR A 32 -11.35 -4.70 5.36
C TYR A 32 -12.55 -4.93 6.29
N PRO A 33 -13.37 -3.93 6.64
CA PRO A 33 -14.62 -4.17 7.36
C PRO A 33 -15.58 -5.10 6.61
N SER A 34 -15.71 -4.97 5.28
CA SER A 34 -16.62 -5.82 4.50
C SER A 34 -16.24 -7.30 4.52
N PHE A 35 -14.99 -7.66 4.85
CA PHE A 35 -14.57 -9.06 4.99
C PHE A 35 -15.39 -9.78 6.08
N ARG A 36 -15.89 -9.05 7.09
CA ARG A 36 -16.73 -9.61 8.16
C ARG A 36 -18.10 -10.06 7.65
N GLU A 37 -18.59 -9.48 6.56
CA GLU A 37 -19.93 -9.72 6.02
C GLU A 37 -19.98 -10.88 5.02
N VAL A 38 -18.84 -11.23 4.42
CA VAL A 38 -18.76 -12.32 3.44
C VAL A 38 -19.01 -13.68 4.11
N LYS A 39 -19.90 -14.49 3.54
CA LYS A 39 -20.21 -15.84 4.05
C LYS A 39 -18.95 -16.72 4.09
N ALA A 40 -18.74 -17.44 5.19
CA ALA A 40 -17.52 -18.23 5.41
C ALA A 40 -17.23 -19.24 4.29
N GLY A 41 -18.25 -19.97 3.83
CA GLY A 41 -18.11 -20.96 2.75
C GLY A 41 -17.74 -20.39 1.37
N LEU A 42 -17.85 -19.08 1.17
CA LEU A 42 -17.46 -18.41 -0.08
C LEU A 42 -16.19 -17.58 0.07
N PHE A 43 -15.68 -17.44 1.29
CA PHE A 43 -14.71 -16.42 1.65
C PHE A 43 -13.36 -16.62 0.95
N VAL A 44 -12.80 -17.83 0.98
CA VAL A 44 -11.47 -18.11 0.41
C VAL A 44 -11.42 -17.78 -1.08
N ASP A 45 -12.39 -18.28 -1.85
CA ASP A 45 -12.44 -18.06 -3.29
C ASP A 45 -12.71 -16.59 -3.63
N TRP A 46 -13.58 -15.94 -2.87
CA TRP A 46 -13.84 -14.51 -3.00
C TRP A 46 -12.59 -13.68 -2.68
N HIS A 47 -11.90 -13.98 -1.59
CA HIS A 47 -10.72 -13.27 -1.12
C HIS A 47 -9.53 -13.45 -2.08
N LYS A 48 -9.30 -14.65 -2.61
CA LYS A 48 -8.30 -14.90 -3.66
C LYS A 48 -8.55 -14.05 -4.90
N ARG A 49 -9.81 -14.00 -5.39
CA ARG A 49 -10.17 -13.13 -6.52
C ARG A 49 -9.97 -11.65 -6.20
N TYR A 50 -10.35 -11.22 -5.00
CA TYR A 50 -10.12 -9.84 -4.54
C TYR A 50 -8.62 -9.51 -4.55
N MET A 51 -7.77 -10.35 -3.95
CA MET A 51 -6.32 -10.13 -3.88
C MET A 51 -5.70 -10.02 -5.27
N ASN A 52 -6.09 -10.88 -6.21
CA ASN A 52 -5.60 -10.83 -7.58
C ASN A 52 -6.02 -9.52 -8.30
N ARG A 53 -7.24 -9.04 -8.06
CA ARG A 53 -7.75 -7.83 -8.71
C ARG A 53 -7.14 -6.56 -8.13
N ILE A 54 -7.06 -6.45 -6.80
CA ILE A 54 -6.52 -5.26 -6.15
C ILE A 54 -5.01 -5.11 -6.40
N ALA A 55 -4.28 -6.22 -6.60
CA ALA A 55 -2.85 -6.20 -6.92
C ALA A 55 -2.55 -5.42 -8.22
N TRP A 56 -3.44 -5.47 -9.22
CA TRP A 56 -3.29 -4.70 -10.46
C TRP A 56 -3.40 -3.17 -10.24
N MET A 57 -4.02 -2.73 -9.15
CA MET A 57 -4.12 -1.32 -8.80
C MET A 57 -2.98 -0.92 -7.87
N VAL A 58 -2.76 -1.68 -6.80
CA VAL A 58 -1.78 -1.35 -5.75
C VAL A 58 -0.34 -1.57 -6.21
N GLY A 59 -0.07 -2.66 -6.94
CA GLY A 59 1.27 -3.05 -7.36
C GLY A 59 1.99 -1.96 -8.17
N PRO A 60 1.39 -1.46 -9.27
CA PRO A 60 1.99 -0.39 -10.07
C PRO A 60 2.25 0.88 -9.27
N LEU A 61 1.33 1.29 -8.41
CA LEU A 61 1.49 2.50 -7.59
C LEU A 61 2.63 2.35 -6.59
N MET A 62 2.70 1.22 -5.87
CA MET A 62 3.77 0.95 -4.89
C MET A 62 5.16 0.83 -5.55
N ILE A 63 5.24 0.22 -6.74
CA ILE A 63 6.48 0.18 -7.53
C ILE A 63 6.85 1.60 -7.99
N GLY A 64 5.88 2.40 -8.41
CA GLY A 64 6.07 3.81 -8.75
C GLY A 64 6.64 4.63 -7.59
N GLN A 65 6.14 4.46 -6.35
CA GLN A 65 6.71 5.13 -5.17
C GLN A 65 8.16 4.70 -4.91
N LEU A 66 8.46 3.41 -5.07
CA LEU A 66 9.82 2.89 -4.86
C LEU A 66 10.79 3.45 -5.90
N ALA A 67 10.38 3.47 -7.18
CA ALA A 67 11.15 4.06 -8.27
C ALA A 67 11.33 5.57 -8.08
N ALA A 68 10.28 6.28 -7.65
CA ALA A 68 10.34 7.71 -7.35
C ALA A 68 11.31 8.01 -6.21
N GLY A 69 11.22 7.28 -5.10
CA GLY A 69 12.11 7.46 -3.94
C GLY A 69 13.57 7.15 -4.27
N ALA A 70 13.83 6.08 -5.02
CA ALA A 70 15.17 5.78 -5.51
C ALA A 70 15.70 6.87 -6.46
N GLY A 71 14.87 7.33 -7.40
CA GLY A 71 15.21 8.41 -8.32
C GLY A 71 15.60 9.69 -7.59
N LEU A 72 14.77 10.12 -6.62
CA LEU A 72 15.03 11.30 -5.80
C LEU A 72 16.36 11.21 -5.04
N LEU A 73 16.65 10.07 -4.42
CA LEU A 73 17.92 9.87 -3.70
C LEU A 73 19.15 9.90 -4.63
N LEU A 74 19.00 9.47 -5.88
CA LEU A 74 20.10 9.47 -6.86
C LEU A 74 20.32 10.86 -7.48
N THR A 75 19.28 11.69 -7.60
CA THR A 75 19.36 13.02 -8.21
C THR A 75 19.61 14.14 -7.19
N ASP A 76 18.98 14.06 -6.02
CA ASP A 76 19.11 15.03 -4.93
C ASP A 76 18.82 14.37 -3.57
N ALA A 77 19.89 13.92 -2.90
CA ALA A 77 19.83 13.28 -1.58
C ALA A 77 19.60 14.28 -0.43
N SER A 78 18.73 15.26 -0.63
CA SER A 78 18.32 16.21 0.38
C SER A 78 17.51 15.55 1.49
N MET A 79 17.38 16.22 2.65
CA MET A 79 16.65 15.70 3.79
C MET A 79 15.19 15.29 3.44
N PRO A 80 14.42 16.07 2.64
CA PRO A 80 13.09 15.64 2.19
C PRO A 80 13.11 14.33 1.39
N SER A 81 14.05 14.15 0.46
CA SER A 81 14.20 12.91 -0.33
C SER A 81 14.49 11.70 0.56
N ILE A 82 15.33 11.87 1.58
CA ILE A 82 15.65 10.83 2.57
C ILE A 82 14.41 10.47 3.40
N ILE A 83 13.68 11.47 3.89
CA ILE A 83 12.44 11.26 4.66
C ILE A 83 11.40 10.54 3.80
N TYR A 84 11.20 10.99 2.55
CA TYR A 84 10.28 10.37 1.60
C TYR A 84 10.61 8.88 1.39
N ALA A 85 11.88 8.58 1.06
CA ALA A 85 12.32 7.21 0.83
C ALA A 85 12.19 6.33 2.08
N ALA A 86 12.46 6.88 3.27
CA ALA A 86 12.29 6.17 4.54
C ALA A 86 10.82 5.83 4.82
N LEU A 87 9.90 6.78 4.58
CA LEU A 87 8.47 6.55 4.74
C LEU A 87 7.95 5.50 3.74
N VAL A 88 8.32 5.61 2.46
CA VAL A 88 7.98 4.60 1.44
C VAL A 88 8.53 3.22 1.85
N GLY A 89 9.79 3.15 2.30
CA GLY A 89 10.39 1.92 2.80
C GLY A 89 9.62 1.31 3.98
N ALA A 90 9.18 2.13 4.93
CA ALA A 90 8.36 1.68 6.06
C ALA A 90 7.01 1.10 5.59
N THR A 91 6.35 1.71 4.59
CA THR A 91 5.11 1.15 4.03
C THR A 91 5.33 -0.20 3.35
N TRP A 92 6.46 -0.38 2.65
CA TRP A 92 6.84 -1.66 2.04
C TRP A 92 7.09 -2.74 3.09
N ILE A 93 7.83 -2.41 4.16
CA ILE A 93 8.10 -3.32 5.27
C ILE A 93 6.79 -3.76 5.94
N LEU A 94 5.92 -2.82 6.30
CA LEU A 94 4.61 -3.16 6.90
C LEU A 94 3.74 -3.98 5.94
N THR A 95 3.75 -3.67 4.65
CA THR A 95 2.97 -4.42 3.66
C THR A 95 3.48 -5.85 3.51
N GLY A 96 4.80 -6.02 3.33
CA GLY A 96 5.42 -7.32 3.09
C GLY A 96 5.50 -8.21 4.33
N LEU A 97 5.82 -7.66 5.50
CA LEU A 97 6.04 -8.44 6.71
C LEU A 97 4.80 -8.58 7.60
N VAL A 98 3.78 -7.72 7.43
CA VAL A 98 2.57 -7.76 8.27
C VAL A 98 1.32 -8.03 7.45
N ALA A 99 1.01 -7.19 6.45
CA ALA A 99 -0.23 -7.32 5.68
C ALA A 99 -0.26 -8.60 4.82
N ALA A 100 0.85 -8.92 4.14
CA ALA A 100 0.93 -10.10 3.27
C ALA A 100 0.76 -11.43 4.04
N PRO A 101 1.41 -11.66 5.21
CA PRO A 101 1.16 -12.85 6.02
C PRO A 101 -0.28 -12.95 6.52
N LEU A 102 -0.90 -11.85 6.95
CA LEU A 102 -2.30 -11.85 7.38
C LEU A 102 -3.25 -12.22 6.22
N HIS A 103 -2.98 -11.71 5.01
CA HIS A 103 -3.74 -12.12 3.82
C HIS A 103 -3.51 -13.59 3.45
N ARG A 104 -2.29 -14.11 3.60
CA ARG A 104 -2.00 -15.53 3.37
C ARG A 104 -2.76 -16.42 4.35
N ASN A 105 -2.80 -16.06 5.64
CA ASN A 105 -3.61 -16.79 6.64
C ASN A 105 -5.08 -16.88 6.22
N LEU A 106 -5.66 -15.79 5.72
CA LEU A 106 -7.05 -15.78 5.23
C LEU A 106 -7.28 -16.64 3.98
N GLN A 107 -6.26 -16.79 3.14
CA GLN A 107 -6.32 -17.63 1.93
C GLN A 107 -6.16 -19.12 2.25
N ASP A 108 -5.29 -19.45 3.21
CA ASP A 108 -4.89 -20.83 3.50
C ASP A 108 -5.76 -21.47 4.60
N LEU A 109 -6.09 -20.69 5.64
CA LEU A 109 -6.86 -21.16 6.82
C LEU A 109 -8.34 -20.78 6.75
N GLY A 110 -8.73 -19.91 5.82
CA GLY A 110 -10.09 -19.45 5.64
C GLY A 110 -10.46 -18.22 6.47
N LYS A 111 -11.77 -17.97 6.58
CA LYS A 111 -12.29 -16.76 7.24
C LYS A 111 -12.02 -16.82 8.75
N ASP A 112 -11.16 -15.93 9.23
CA ASP A 112 -10.86 -15.78 10.66
C ASP A 112 -11.05 -14.33 11.12
N SER A 113 -11.94 -14.15 12.12
CA SER A 113 -12.28 -12.84 12.68
C SER A 113 -11.09 -12.14 13.35
N ARG A 114 -10.16 -12.90 13.94
CA ARG A 114 -8.97 -12.34 14.59
C ARG A 114 -8.01 -11.79 13.54
N THR A 115 -7.75 -12.54 12.48
CA THR A 115 -6.92 -12.13 11.34
C THR A 115 -7.52 -10.92 10.61
N ILE A 116 -8.85 -10.89 10.39
CA ILE A 116 -9.52 -9.72 9.80
C ILE A 116 -9.35 -8.48 10.70
N SER A 117 -9.52 -8.62 12.01
CA SER A 117 -9.32 -7.50 12.94
C SER A 117 -7.86 -7.05 12.99
N GLY A 118 -6.91 -7.99 12.84
CA GLY A 118 -5.50 -7.72 12.66
C GLY A 118 -5.20 -6.90 11.40
N LEU A 119 -5.83 -7.23 10.26
CA LEU A 119 -5.70 -6.44 9.03
C LEU A 119 -6.17 -5.00 9.23
N ILE A 120 -7.32 -4.79 9.88
CA ILE A 120 -7.84 -3.45 10.16
C ILE A 120 -6.89 -2.68 11.08
N ALA A 121 -6.39 -3.31 12.15
CA ALA A 121 -5.50 -2.67 13.11
C ALA A 121 -4.14 -2.31 12.48
N TRP A 122 -3.53 -3.24 11.75
CA TRP A 122 -2.21 -3.03 11.13
C TRP A 122 -2.25 -2.18 9.86
N ASN A 123 -3.44 -1.90 9.33
CA ASN A 123 -3.59 -0.95 8.24
C ASN A 123 -3.62 0.50 8.72
N TRP A 124 -3.94 0.78 9.98
CA TRP A 124 -3.87 2.15 10.52
C TRP A 124 -2.47 2.78 10.42
N PRO A 125 -1.38 2.11 10.85
CA PRO A 125 -0.02 2.62 10.61
C PRO A 125 0.25 2.93 9.14
N ARG A 126 -0.21 2.06 8.23
CA ARG A 126 -0.07 2.27 6.77
C ARG A 126 -0.87 3.48 6.29
N THR A 127 -2.10 3.66 6.77
CA THR A 127 -2.94 4.82 6.47
C THR A 127 -2.28 6.13 6.89
N VAL A 128 -1.70 6.16 8.10
CA VAL A 128 -0.95 7.32 8.61
C VAL A 128 0.29 7.58 7.76
N LEU A 129 1.08 6.54 7.45
CA LEU A 129 2.29 6.69 6.63
C LEU A 129 1.98 7.20 5.22
N TRP A 130 1.03 6.60 4.50
CA TRP A 130 0.66 7.09 3.16
C TRP A 130 0.05 8.47 3.17
N THR A 131 -0.68 8.83 4.22
CA THR A 131 -1.16 10.21 4.39
C THR A 131 0.01 11.16 4.65
N ALA A 132 1.03 10.77 5.42
CA ALA A 132 2.20 11.61 5.66
C ALA A 132 3.07 11.80 4.42
N ILE A 133 3.19 10.76 3.57
CA ILE A 133 4.00 10.78 2.35
C ILE A 133 3.59 11.92 1.40
N ILE A 134 2.30 12.26 1.30
CA ILE A 134 1.83 13.33 0.39
C ILE A 134 2.28 14.75 0.79
N PHE A 135 2.79 14.92 2.02
CA PHE A 135 3.23 16.20 2.58
C PHE A 135 4.75 16.35 2.65
N VAL A 136 5.50 15.29 2.36
CA VAL A 136 6.93 15.34 2.08
C VAL A 136 7.09 15.65 0.61
#